data_AF-A0A3C1PMC7-F1
#
_entry.id   AF-A0A3C1PMC7-F1
#
_cell.length_a   1.000
_cell.length_b   1.000
_cell.length_c   1.000
_cell.angle_alpha   90.00
_cell.angle_beta   90.00
_cell.angle_gamma   90.00
#
_symmetry.space_group_name_H-M   'P 1'
#
loop_
_entity.id
_entity.type
_entity.pdbx_description
1 polymer ?
#
loop_
_entity_poly.entity_id
_entity_poly.type
_entity_poly.pdbx_seq_one_letter_code
_entity_poly.pdbx_strand_id
1 'polypeptide(L)' 'MQKVEFQNVPIIYPLPAVLVSCGNMDESLNIITISWTGTVCSEPAMCYISVRKS' A
#
# COMPACT_ATOMS: atom_id res chain seq x y z
N MET A 1 -20.05 -22.52 15.78
CA MET A 1 -19.93 -21.22 15.09
C MET A 1 -20.02 -21.51 13.60
N GLN A 2 -21.01 -20.93 12.89
CA GLN A 2 -21.17 -21.12 11.45
C GLN A 2 -20.36 -20.05 10.70
N LYS A 3 -19.78 -20.40 9.55
CA LYS A 3 -19.11 -19.42 8.69
C LYS A 3 -20.17 -18.46 8.15
N VAL A 4 -19.85 -17.16 8.17
CA VAL A 4 -20.71 -16.12 7.60
C VAL A 4 -20.20 -15.82 6.20
N GLU A 5 -21.09 -15.79 5.22
CA GLU A 5 -20.76 -15.25 3.91
C GLU A 5 -20.68 -13.73 4.00
N PHE A 6 -19.50 -13.20 3.69
CA PHE A 6 -19.24 -11.76 3.63
C PHE A 6 -19.22 -11.30 2.18
N GLN A 7 -19.46 -10.01 1.96
CA GLN A 7 -19.43 -9.42 0.63
C GLN A 7 -18.05 -9.67 -0.03
N ASN A 8 -18.02 -10.04 -1.31
CA ASN A 8 -16.80 -10.33 -2.07
C ASN A 8 -15.96 -9.05 -2.31
N VAL A 9 -15.31 -8.56 -1.26
CA VAL A 9 -14.37 -7.45 -1.29
C VAL A 9 -12.96 -8.02 -1.03
N PRO A 10 -11.92 -7.61 -1.76
CA PRO A 10 -10.55 -8.02 -1.46
C PRO A 10 -10.15 -7.47 -0.09
N ILE A 11 -9.97 -8.37 0.87
CA ILE A 11 -9.59 -8.04 2.24
C ILE A 11 -8.28 -8.75 2.55
N ILE A 12 -7.30 -8.00 3.05
CA ILE A 12 -6.01 -8.51 3.50
C ILE A 12 -5.86 -8.12 4.97
N TYR A 13 -5.37 -9.03 5.80
CA TYR A 13 -4.98 -8.76 7.19
C TYR A 13 -3.65 -9.47 7.50
N PRO A 14 -2.65 -8.80 8.10
CA PRO A 14 -2.65 -7.38 8.45
C PRO A 14 -2.47 -6.46 7.24
N LEU A 15 -2.96 -5.22 7.35
CA LEU A 15 -2.63 -4.14 6.41
C LEU A 15 -1.53 -3.27 7.02
N PRO A 16 -0.41 -3.04 6.31
CA PRO A 16 0.60 -2.11 6.77
C PRO A 16 0.07 -0.67 6.72
N ALA A 17 0.60 0.19 7.60
CA ALA A 17 0.37 1.63 7.59
C ALA A 17 1.69 2.32 7.19
N VAL A 18 1.88 2.56 5.90
CA VAL A 18 3.13 3.14 5.35
C VAL A 18 2.90 4.57 4.89
N LEU A 19 3.80 5.46 5.26
CA LEU A 19 3.88 6.82 4.71
C LEU A 19 4.77 6.80 3.46
N VAL A 20 4.22 7.23 2.33
CA VAL A 20 4.95 7.38 1.07
C VAL A 20 5.09 8.86 0.77
N SER A 21 6.33 9.34 0.73
CA SER A 21 6.63 10.69 0.28
C SER A 21 7.02 10.71 -1.20
N CYS A 22 6.68 11.79 -1.88
CA CYS A 22 7.13 12.07 -3.25
C CYS A 22 7.20 13.58 -3.43
N GLY A 23 8.21 14.05 -4.15
CA GLY A 23 8.41 15.47 -4.40
C GLY A 23 9.82 15.77 -4.88
N ASN A 24 10.00 17.00 -5.37
CA ASN A 24 11.30 17.57 -5.65
C ASN A 24 11.58 18.68 -4.62
N MET A 25 12.84 18.83 -4.18
CA MET A 25 13.22 19.79 -3.13
C MET A 25 12.83 21.23 -3.47
N ASP A 26 12.84 21.56 -4.76
CA ASP A 26 12.60 22.91 -5.26
C ASP A 26 11.13 23.18 -5.66
N GLU A 27 10.28 22.14 -5.70
CA GLU A 27 8.91 22.27 -6.22
C GLU A 27 7.87 22.09 -5.12
N SER A 28 7.53 20.83 -4.82
CA SER A 28 6.48 20.49 -3.89
C SER A 28 6.77 19.12 -3.27
N LEU A 29 6.51 19.04 -1.97
CA LEU A 29 6.63 17.81 -1.19
C LEU A 29 5.23 17.33 -0.85
N ASN A 30 4.99 16.04 -1.02
CA ASN A 30 3.75 15.41 -0.60
C ASN A 30 4.01 14.11 0.17
N ILE A 31 3.07 13.74 1.02
CA ILE A 31 3.08 12.50 1.77
C ILE A 31 1.66 11.91 1.81
N ILE A 32 1.53 10.61 1.53
CA ILE A 32 0.26 9.89 1.58
C ILE A 32 0.41 8.59 2.37
N THR A 33 -0.67 8.16 3.02
CA THR A 33 -0.73 6.85 3.68
C THR A 33 -1.17 5.78 2.69
N ILE A 34 -0.41 4.70 2.55
CA ILE A 34 -0.72 3.56 1.70
C ILE A 34 -0.72 2.26 2.51
N SER A 35 -1.74 1.44 2.30
CA SER A 35 -1.82 0.07 2.83
C SER A 35 -1.63 -1.00 1.76
N TRP A 36 -1.83 -0.69 0.49
CA TRP A 36 -1.61 -1.62 -0.61
C TRP A 36 -0.14 -1.58 -1.04
N THR A 37 0.69 -2.26 -0.25
CA THR A 37 2.15 -2.31 -0.41
C THR A 37 2.71 -3.61 0.19
N GLY A 38 3.91 -3.98 -0.24
CA GLY A 38 4.63 -5.13 0.30
C GLY A 38 6.00 -5.33 -0.35
N THR A 39 6.77 -6.26 0.19
CA THR A 39 8.03 -6.73 -0.40
C THR A 39 7.73 -7.56 -1.64
N VAL A 40 8.42 -7.28 -2.74
CA VAL A 40 8.31 -8.03 -4.01
C VAL A 40 9.29 -9.19 -4.01
N CYS A 41 10.57 -8.92 -3.82
CA CYS A 41 11.62 -9.95 -3.75
C CYS A 41 12.85 -9.45 -2.97
N SER A 42 13.71 -10.39 -2.60
CA SER A 42 14.95 -10.11 -1.85
C SER A 42 16.12 -9.69 -2.74
N GLU A 43 16.18 -10.17 -3.98
CA GLU A 43 17.27 -9.89 -4.92
C GLU A 43 16.73 -9.67 -6.35
N PRO A 44 16.91 -8.46 -6.93
CA PRO A 44 17.25 -7.23 -6.21
C PRO A 44 16.16 -6.89 -5.17
N ALA A 45 16.53 -6.25 -4.06
CA ALA A 45 15.56 -5.87 -3.04
C ALA A 45 14.54 -4.88 -3.60
N MET A 46 13.27 -5.29 -3.67
CA MET A 46 12.18 -4.49 -4.25
C MET A 46 10.94 -4.48 -3.37
N CYS A 47 10.23 -3.36 -3.38
CA CYS A 47 8.89 -3.22 -2.83
C CYS A 47 7.97 -2.57 -3.88
N TYR A 48 6.65 -2.68 -3.68
CA TYR A 48 5.67 -2.05 -4.54
C TYR A 48 4.71 -1.18 -3.72
N ILE A 49 4.14 -0.17 -4.36
CA ILE A 49 3.01 0.63 -3.84
C ILE A 49 1.94 0.74 -4.92
N SER A 50 0.69 0.51 -4.56
CA SER A 50 -0.44 0.73 -5.47
C SER A 50 -1.02 2.13 -5.24
N VAL A 51 -0.74 3.05 -6.16
CA VAL A 51 -1.21 4.44 -6.11
C VAL A 51 -2.46 4.58 -6.97
N ARG A 52 -3.55 5.07 -6.37
CA ARG A 52 -4.75 5.47 -7.12
C ARG A 52 -4.42 6.74 -7.92
N LYS A 53 -4.74 6.76 -9.21
CA LYS A 53 -4.43 7.91 -10.08
C LYS A 53 -5.23 9.20 -9.74
N SER A 54 -6.34 9.08 -8.99
CA SER A 54 -7.22 10.19 -8.55
C SER A 54 -8.36 9.68 -7.68
#